data_AF-A0A3S1U6G9-F1
#
_entry.id   AF-A0A3S1U6G9-F1
#
_cell.length_a   1.000
_cell.length_b   1.000
_cell.length_c   1.000
_cell.angle_alpha   90.00
_cell.angle_beta   90.00
_cell.angle_gamma   90.00
#
_symmetry.space_group_name_H-M   'P 1'
#
loop_
_entity.id
_entity.type
_entity.pdbx_description
1 polymer ?
#
loop_
_entity_poly.entity_id
_entity_poly.type
_entity_poly.pdbx_seq_one_letter_code
_entity_poly.pdbx_strand_id
1 'polypeptide(L)'
;MANIVQVLVDAIALGSLYALVALAIGLVFGVMRLVNFAQADYITIGAYALVVPTASVTPPLLLGALPAALMIGGVLFVVVVLALLTERVAFRPLRNSNPSTLLISSFAVSYFLRHLVMLI
;
A
#
# COMPACT_ATOMS: atom_id res chain seq x y z
N MET A 1 -33.50 6.87 -11.75
CA MET A 1 -33.28 5.51 -12.32
C MET A 1 -31.80 5.24 -12.36
N ALA A 2 -31.32 4.17 -11.73
CA ALA A 2 -29.93 3.75 -11.84
C ALA A 2 -29.63 3.32 -13.28
N ASN A 3 -28.57 3.85 -13.87
CA ASN A 3 -28.10 3.43 -15.18
C ASN A 3 -27.42 2.05 -15.01
N ILE A 4 -28.04 0.99 -15.56
CA ILE A 4 -27.54 -0.39 -15.42
C ILE A 4 -26.10 -0.52 -15.90
N VAL A 5 -25.74 0.21 -16.96
CA VAL A 5 -24.36 0.21 -17.49
C VAL A 5 -23.39 0.80 -16.47
N GLN A 6 -23.76 1.90 -15.81
CA GLN A 6 -22.94 2.51 -14.76
C GLN A 6 -22.73 1.55 -13.58
N VAL A 7 -23.81 0.90 -13.12
CA VAL A 7 -23.74 -0.06 -12.01
C VAL A 7 -22.82 -1.24 -12.34
N LEU A 8 -22.85 -1.74 -13.57
CA LEU A 8 -21.95 -2.80 -14.01
C LEU A 8 -20.49 -2.33 -14.05
N VAL A 9 -20.23 -1.12 -14.55
CA VAL A 9 -18.89 -0.53 -14.56
C VAL A 9 -18.35 -0.34 -13.14
N ASP A 10 -19.16 0.20 -12.23
CA ASP A 10 -18.78 0.40 -10.83
C ASP A 10 -18.50 -0.94 -10.12
N ALA A 11 -19.33 -1.95 -10.38
CA ALA A 11 -19.14 -3.29 -9.83
C ALA A 11 -17.86 -3.96 -10.33
N ILE A 12 -17.55 -3.83 -11.63
CA ILE A 12 -16.31 -4.34 -12.22
C ILE A 12 -15.10 -3.59 -11.67
N ALA A 13 -15.16 -2.26 -11.58
CA ALA A 13 -14.08 -1.44 -11.05
C ALA A 13 -13.77 -1.84 -9.59
N LEU A 14 -14.79 -1.95 -8.75
CA LEU A 14 -14.65 -2.34 -7.35
C LEU A 14 -14.18 -3.79 -7.20
N GLY A 15 -14.70 -4.71 -8.01
CA GLY A 15 -14.24 -6.10 -8.06
C GLY A 15 -12.77 -6.22 -8.49
N SER A 16 -12.33 -5.42 -9.46
CA SER A 16 -10.94 -5.38 -9.91
C SER A 16 -9.98 -4.88 -8.83
N LEU A 17 -10.42 -3.91 -8.02
CA LEU A 17 -9.65 -3.42 -6.87
C LEU A 17 -9.43 -4.56 -5.85
N TYR A 18 -10.49 -5.28 -5.48
CA TYR A 18 -10.36 -6.43 -4.57
C TYR A 18 -9.52 -7.56 -5.17
N ALA A 19 -9.66 -7.83 -6.46
CA ALA A 19 -8.83 -8.82 -7.15
C ALA A 19 -7.34 -8.43 -7.12
N LEU A 20 -7.00 -7.14 -7.31
CA LEU A 20 -5.64 -6.64 -7.21
C LEU A 20 -5.06 -6.78 -5.80
N VAL A 21 -5.86 -6.49 -4.76
CA VAL A 21 -5.44 -6.67 -3.36
C VAL A 21 -5.17 -8.15 -3.06
N ALA A 22 -6.07 -9.05 -3.51
CA ALA A 22 -5.88 -10.49 -3.35
C ALA A 22 -4.64 -10.99 -4.11
N LEU A 23 -4.43 -10.51 -5.34
CA LEU A 23 -3.27 -10.83 -6.16
C LEU A 23 -1.96 -10.37 -5.50
N ALA A 24 -1.93 -9.17 -4.90
CA ALA A 24 -0.75 -8.68 -4.20
C ALA A 24 -0.36 -9.61 -3.05
N ILE A 25 -1.32 -10.02 -2.22
CA ILE A 25 -1.08 -10.98 -1.13
C ILE A 25 -0.62 -12.33 -1.70
N GLY A 26 -1.30 -12.82 -2.75
CA GLY A 26 -0.96 -14.06 -3.43
C GLY A 26 0.46 -14.08 -4.01
N LEU A 27 0.93 -12.97 -4.59
CA LEU A 27 2.29 -12.84 -5.14
C LEU A 27 3.35 -12.86 -4.04
N VAL A 28 3.13 -12.19 -2.91
CA VAL A 28 4.05 -12.21 -1.77
C VAL A 28 4.22 -13.65 -1.27
N PHE A 29 3.12 -14.37 -1.05
CA PHE A 29 3.17 -15.76 -0.62
C PHE A 29 3.73 -16.70 -1.69
N GLY A 30 3.38 -16.50 -2.95
CA GLY A 30 3.79 -17.36 -4.07
C GLY A 30 5.28 -17.27 -4.38
N VAL A 31 5.85 -16.06 -4.34
CA VAL A 31 7.27 -15.82 -4.66
C VAL A 31 8.15 -15.96 -3.43
N MET A 32 7.81 -15.29 -2.33
CA MET A 32 8.69 -15.22 -1.16
C MET A 32 8.44 -16.33 -0.15
N ARG A 33 7.30 -17.04 -0.22
CA ARG A 33 6.88 -18.07 0.77
C ARG A 33 6.91 -17.56 2.23
N LEU A 34 6.76 -16.25 2.41
CA LEU A 34 6.86 -15.55 3.70
C LEU A 34 5.64 -14.64 3.85
N VAL A 35 5.12 -14.54 5.07
CA VAL A 35 4.01 -13.62 5.38
C VAL A 35 4.57 -12.20 5.48
N ASN A 36 4.22 -11.32 4.54
CA ASN A 36 4.50 -9.89 4.66
C ASN A 36 3.25 -9.13 5.13
N PHE A 37 3.14 -8.91 6.44
CA PHE A 37 2.08 -8.13 7.08
C PHE A 37 2.11 -6.64 6.71
N ALA A 38 3.26 -6.09 6.32
CA ALA A 38 3.38 -4.69 5.92
C ALA A 38 2.72 -4.38 4.55
N GLN A 39 2.20 -5.39 3.85
CA GLN A 39 1.59 -5.21 2.53
C GLN A 39 0.40 -4.24 2.55
N ALA A 40 -0.45 -4.31 3.57
CA ALA A 40 -1.58 -3.41 3.74
C ALA A 40 -1.12 -1.97 4.02
N ASP A 41 -0.01 -1.80 4.74
CA ASP A 41 0.53 -0.47 5.06
C ASP A 41 1.10 0.24 3.83
N TYR A 42 1.65 -0.48 2.84
CA TYR A 42 2.02 0.12 1.55
C TYR A 42 0.81 0.69 0.80
N ILE A 43 -0.33 0.00 0.87
CA ILE A 43 -1.59 0.49 0.27
C ILE A 43 -2.06 1.73 1.03
N THR A 44 -1.99 1.71 2.36
CA THR A 44 -2.31 2.86 3.21
C THR A 44 -1.45 4.07 2.88
N ILE A 45 -0.13 3.90 2.76
CA ILE A 45 0.79 4.97 2.39
C ILE A 45 0.47 5.51 0.99
N GLY A 46 0.14 4.64 0.03
CA GLY A 46 -0.28 5.07 -1.31
C GLY A 46 -1.52 5.96 -1.28
N ALA A 47 -2.51 5.63 -0.44
CA ALA A 47 -3.70 6.45 -0.24
C ALA A 47 -3.37 7.78 0.46
N TYR A 48 -2.58 7.74 1.53
CA TYR A 48 -2.15 8.94 2.25
C TYR A 48 -1.17 9.80 1.45
N ALA A 49 -0.53 9.30 0.40
CA ALA A 49 0.27 10.15 -0.50
C ALA A 49 -0.61 11.13 -1.30
N LEU A 50 -1.91 10.86 -1.44
CA LEU A 50 -2.85 11.74 -2.16
C LEU A 50 -3.27 12.97 -1.34
N VAL A 51 -3.19 12.90 -0.01
CA VAL A 51 -3.73 13.91 0.90
C VAL A 51 -2.72 14.25 1.98
N VAL A 52 -2.84 15.41 2.61
CA VAL A 52 -2.11 15.66 3.86
C VAL A 52 -2.94 15.07 5.00
N PRO A 53 -2.40 14.15 5.82
CA PRO A 53 -3.05 13.68 7.03
C PRO A 53 -3.41 14.87 7.95
N THR A 54 -4.66 14.93 8.40
CA THR A 54 -5.13 15.99 9.32
C THR A 54 -6.44 15.57 9.97
N ALA A 55 -6.73 16.15 11.15
CA ALA A 55 -8.00 15.97 11.84
C ALA A 55 -9.18 16.73 11.18
N SER A 56 -8.93 17.49 10.10
CA SER A 56 -9.98 18.22 9.40
C SER A 56 -10.91 17.28 8.61
N VAL A 57 -12.20 17.65 8.52
CA VAL A 57 -13.22 16.91 7.76
C VAL A 57 -12.85 16.76 6.27
N THR A 58 -12.17 17.76 5.71
CA THR A 58 -11.71 17.78 4.31
C THR A 58 -10.18 17.96 4.29
N PRO A 59 -9.41 16.86 4.26
CA PRO A 59 -7.96 16.95 4.20
C PRO A 59 -7.52 17.66 2.91
N PRO A 60 -6.53 18.56 2.95
CA PRO A 60 -6.02 19.19 1.76
C PRO A 60 -5.34 18.13 0.87
N LEU A 61 -5.54 18.26 -0.44
CA LEU A 61 -4.96 17.36 -1.42
C LEU A 61 -3.45 17.63 -1.52
N LEU A 62 -2.64 16.56 -1.46
CA LEU A 62 -1.20 16.60 -1.70
C LEU A 62 -0.94 16.23 -3.16
N LEU A 63 -0.64 14.96 -3.46
CA LEU A 63 -0.51 14.49 -4.83
C LEU A 63 -1.87 14.44 -5.55
N GLY A 64 -2.97 14.38 -4.79
CA GLY A 64 -4.32 14.37 -5.33
C GLY A 64 -4.72 15.66 -6.07
N ALA A 65 -3.98 16.76 -5.87
CA ALA A 65 -4.19 18.00 -6.61
C ALA A 65 -3.54 17.99 -8.01
N LEU A 66 -2.66 17.01 -8.29
CA LEU A 66 -1.93 16.92 -9.54
C LEU A 66 -2.78 16.32 -10.66
N PRO A 67 -2.47 16.61 -11.94
CA PRO A 67 -3.04 15.89 -13.07
C PRO A 67 -2.83 14.38 -12.95
N ALA A 68 -3.81 13.59 -13.43
CA ALA A 68 -3.86 12.14 -13.19
C ALA A 68 -2.54 11.40 -13.49
N ALA A 69 -1.85 11.74 -14.58
CA ALA A 69 -0.58 11.11 -14.94
C ALA A 69 0.54 11.37 -13.90
N LEU A 70 0.65 12.62 -13.41
CA LEU A 70 1.63 13.00 -12.40
C LEU A 70 1.26 12.46 -11.03
N MET A 71 -0.03 12.44 -10.70
CA MET A 71 -0.55 11.84 -9.47
C MET A 71 -0.21 10.35 -9.40
N ILE A 72 -0.50 9.58 -10.46
CA ILE A 72 -0.19 8.15 -10.53
C ILE A 72 1.32 7.92 -10.42
N GLY A 73 2.12 8.68 -11.18
CA GLY A 73 3.58 8.59 -11.13
C GLY A 73 4.15 8.89 -9.74
N GLY A 74 3.62 9.92 -9.07
CA GLY A 74 4.03 10.32 -7.72
C GLY A 74 3.69 9.27 -6.67
N VAL A 75 2.47 8.71 -6.69
CA VAL A 75 2.06 7.65 -5.76
C VAL A 75 2.92 6.40 -5.97
N LEU A 76 3.13 5.99 -7.22
CA LEU A 76 4.00 4.86 -7.55
C LEU A 76 5.42 5.10 -7.03
N PHE A 77 5.97 6.29 -7.24
CA PHE A 77 7.30 6.65 -6.78
C PHE A 77 7.42 6.51 -5.26
N VAL A 78 6.49 7.09 -4.49
CA VAL A 78 6.48 7.03 -3.02
C VAL A 78 6.43 5.59 -2.53
N VAL A 79 5.47 4.79 -3.04
CA VAL A 79 5.27 3.41 -2.58
C VAL A 79 6.45 2.52 -2.97
N VAL A 80 6.98 2.64 -4.19
CA VAL A 80 8.11 1.84 -4.67
C VAL A 80 9.38 2.18 -3.89
N VAL A 81 9.69 3.46 -3.69
CA VAL A 81 10.88 3.85 -2.91
C VAL A 81 10.79 3.30 -1.50
N LEU A 82 9.65 3.45 -0.83
CA LEU A 82 9.46 2.98 0.53
C LEU A 82 9.52 1.44 0.62
N ALA A 83 8.91 0.72 -0.33
CA ALA A 83 9.00 -0.75 -0.40
C ALA A 83 10.43 -1.25 -0.67
N LEU A 84 11.21 -0.56 -1.50
CA LEU A 84 12.62 -0.90 -1.75
C LEU A 84 13.51 -0.61 -0.53
N LEU A 85 13.22 0.46 0.22
CA LEU A 85 13.92 0.79 1.45
C LEU A 85 13.67 -0.25 2.54
N THR A 86 12.41 -0.63 2.78
CA THR A 86 12.06 -1.67 3.75
C THR A 86 12.62 -3.03 3.34
N GLU A 87 12.57 -3.38 2.05
CA GLU A 87 13.22 -4.57 1.53
C GLU A 87 14.72 -4.56 1.82
N ARG A 88 15.41 -3.46 1.53
CA ARG A 88 16.86 -3.37 1.72
C ARG A 88 17.28 -3.39 3.18
N VAL A 89 16.54 -2.73 4.06
CA VAL A 89 16.92 -2.51 5.47
C VAL A 89 16.37 -3.58 6.40
N ALA A 90 15.15 -4.06 6.19
CA ALA A 90 14.46 -4.97 7.11
C ALA A 90 14.41 -6.42 6.62
N PHE A 91 14.10 -6.65 5.34
CA PHE A 91 13.83 -8.00 4.83
C PHE A 91 15.07 -8.69 4.24
N ARG A 92 15.84 -8.00 3.40
CA ARG A 92 17.03 -8.53 2.73
C ARG A 92 18.10 -9.07 3.70
N PRO A 93 18.41 -8.41 4.84
CA PRO A 93 19.37 -8.95 5.80
C PRO A 93 18.88 -10.23 6.47
N LEU A 94 17.56 -10.40 6.60
CA LEU A 94 16.92 -11.51 7.31
C LEU A 94 16.52 -12.66 6.38
N ARG A 95 16.78 -12.58 5.07
CA ARG A 95 16.30 -13.56 4.08
C ARG A 95 16.70 -15.00 4.37
N ASN A 96 17.84 -15.22 5.02
CA ASN A 96 18.33 -16.56 5.38
C ASN A 96 17.98 -16.95 6.83
N SER A 97 17.21 -16.13 7.54
CA SER A 97 16.78 -16.39 8.92
C SER A 97 15.57 -17.33 8.96
N ASN A 98 15.24 -17.82 10.15
CA ASN A 98 14.02 -18.60 10.37
C ASN A 98 12.77 -17.79 9.96
N PRO A 99 11.76 -18.40 9.30
CA PRO A 99 10.47 -17.78 9.01
C PRO A 99 9.86 -16.96 10.16
N SER A 100 9.99 -17.41 11.41
CA SER A 100 9.49 -16.66 12.58
C SER A 100 10.16 -15.29 12.73
N THR A 101 11.46 -15.18 12.46
CA THR A 101 12.21 -13.92 12.53
C THR A 101 11.75 -12.95 11.44
N LEU A 102 11.51 -13.46 10.24
CA LEU A 102 10.99 -12.68 9.11
C LEU A 102 9.57 -12.15 9.39
N LEU A 103 8.73 -12.97 10.01
CA LEU A 103 7.39 -12.60 10.44
C LEU A 103 7.41 -11.48 11.48
N ILE A 104 8.28 -11.57 12.50
CA ILE A 104 8.45 -10.50 13.50
C ILE A 104 8.95 -9.21 12.85
N SER A 105 9.92 -9.30 11.93
CA SER A 105 10.41 -8.13 11.18
C SER A 105 9.29 -7.47 10.37
N SER A 106 8.44 -8.27 9.71
CA SER A 106 7.31 -7.72 8.96
C SER A 106 6.30 -6.99 9.84
N PHE A 107 6.01 -7.50 11.05
CA PHE A 107 5.19 -6.77 12.01
C PHE A 107 5.86 -5.48 12.49
N ALA A 108 7.16 -5.50 12.74
CA ALA A 108 7.90 -4.31 13.14
C ALA A 108 7.85 -3.23 12.04
N VAL A 109 8.03 -3.61 10.78
CA VAL A 109 7.89 -2.71 9.62
C VAL A 109 6.46 -2.18 9.53
N SER A 110 5.45 -3.04 9.63
CA SER A 110 4.03 -2.63 9.61
C SER A 110 3.74 -1.59 10.68
N TYR A 111 4.16 -1.85 11.92
CA TYR A 111 3.97 -0.93 13.05
C TYR A 111 4.71 0.39 12.83
N PHE A 112 5.95 0.34 12.33
CA PHE A 112 6.74 1.53 12.00
C PHE A 112 6.08 2.39 10.94
N LEU A 113 5.66 1.79 9.82
CA LEU A 113 4.99 2.49 8.72
C LEU A 113 3.69 3.14 9.18
N ARG A 114 2.91 2.45 10.00
CA ARG A 114 1.67 2.98 10.57
C ARG A 114 1.92 4.18 11.48
N HIS A 115 2.98 4.15 12.30
CA HIS A 115 3.36 5.28 13.14
C HIS A 115 3.91 6.46 12.34
N LEU A 116 4.61 6.20 11.24
CA LEU A 116 5.08 7.24 10.32
C LEU A 116 3.89 8.03 9.76
N VAL A 117 2.84 7.32 9.31
CA VAL A 117 1.60 7.96 8.84
C VAL A 117 0.90 8.76 9.95
N MET A 118 0.92 8.28 11.20
CA MET A 118 0.31 9.00 12.34
C MET A 118 1.10 10.22 12.82
N LEU A 119 2.38 10.33 12.45
CA LEU A 119 3.22 11.46 12.85
C LEU A 119 2.97 12.71 12.00
N ILE A 120 2.51 12.49 10.77
CA ILE A 120 2.11 13.53 9.81
C ILE A 120 0.68 13.95 10.12
#